data_AF-A0A4P9ZDE4-F1
#
_entry.id   AF-A0A4P9ZDE4-F1
#
_cell.length_a   1.000
_cell.length_b   1.000
_cell.length_c   1.000
_cell.angle_alpha   90.00
_cell.angle_beta   90.00
_cell.angle_gamma   90.00
#
_symmetry.space_group_name_H-M   'P 1'
#
loop_
_entity.id
_entity.type
_entity.pdbx_description
1 polymer ?
#
loop_
_entity_poly.entity_id
_entity_poly.type
_entity_poly.pdbx_seq_one_letter_code
_entity_poly.pdbx_strand_id
1 'polypeptide(L)'
;MASPYNLVDASGRFVANFILKKGRNELQIYHFSASSSPSSSHIIDETKTRRHETTHAIVNATWLNEHVVSKSLRESAKRKAAADTDTAPDTRKSETGAAALLAVAVASGDIHVFLPHAEVAVAKIQPPAPVVALTQSSTENCVWVLTETRSLVEINVLDSSNGRTVSFAKTDKDAGTLRFSASHKKPTGGAGSERLLVASTRLYLVDGAHARKPVLVEFADGDEDDRTQPIACLAPLFGDELSVLATRANCSTVALYDLEDAVKKPSVFSCPSRQIRGVRALSESLVAVFTDTGTELVAVRDDVLYGRVGTVRTNFKQINFVDMVVSAAHGVVGIWYDGNEPRFVRVAADAEIDGEVQVDISYHPLADGRAEDGAPDILFMAEDNDSDPDAPDRNLAAADLFPFLRDRLTAAHASPRDVFRLCCRNNNEATIKDTIRLFSHSEQGAAMMGTLFQTVAREVARDPMRHTPLALWLKWLLLAHGGYISRQHDQEETLRALKESFLQGMDMMPKLLALQGRLQLLKSQADLRNKTNQLALDEDEDDDLAGLEDVGMVTKNNITAFDDSVMYANGENDDFEVEAGEVVNENGEPDAEN
;
A
#
# COMPACT_ATOMS: atom_id res chain seq x y z
N MET A 1 5.46 -13.38 11.94
CA MET A 1 4.95 -11.99 11.86
C MET A 1 3.45 -12.04 12.11
N ALA A 2 2.86 -11.05 12.78
CA ALA A 2 1.40 -10.98 12.87
C ALA A 2 0.84 -10.83 11.44
N SER A 3 -0.05 -11.74 11.04
CA SER A 3 -0.68 -11.68 9.71
C SER A 3 -1.52 -10.40 9.60
N PRO A 4 -1.61 -9.80 8.40
CA PRO A 4 -2.51 -8.67 8.22
C PRO A 4 -3.94 -9.11 8.56
N TYR A 5 -4.68 -8.25 9.23
CA TYR A 5 -6.06 -8.50 9.58
C TYR A 5 -6.93 -7.31 9.16
N ASN A 6 -8.20 -7.60 8.89
CA ASN A 6 -9.15 -6.63 8.36
C ASN A 6 -10.33 -6.47 9.31
N LEU A 7 -10.83 -5.24 9.44
CA LEU A 7 -12.04 -4.90 10.19
C LEU A 7 -13.00 -4.16 9.28
N VAL A 8 -14.23 -4.62 9.24
CA VAL A 8 -15.30 -4.00 8.46
C VAL A 8 -16.21 -3.26 9.42
N ASP A 9 -16.67 -2.08 9.02
CA ASP A 9 -17.70 -1.38 9.77
C ASP A 9 -19.05 -2.09 9.65
N ALA A 10 -19.95 -1.87 10.61
CA ALA A 10 -21.28 -2.51 10.57
C ALA A 10 -22.15 -2.12 9.36
N SER A 11 -21.83 -1.04 8.65
CA SER A 11 -22.55 -0.70 7.41
C SER A 11 -22.04 -1.45 6.17
N GLY A 12 -20.90 -2.14 6.28
CA GLY A 12 -20.25 -2.82 5.15
C GLY A 12 -19.80 -1.84 4.06
N ARG A 13 -19.49 -0.59 4.43
CA ARG A 13 -19.03 0.47 3.53
C ARG A 13 -17.53 0.73 3.67
N PHE A 14 -16.97 0.49 4.84
CA PHE A 14 -15.57 0.75 5.14
C PHE A 14 -14.85 -0.54 5.56
N VAL A 15 -13.63 -0.70 5.06
CA VAL A 15 -12.72 -1.78 5.48
C VAL A 15 -11.43 -1.14 5.97
N ALA A 16 -11.08 -1.37 7.22
CA ALA A 16 -9.77 -1.05 7.78
C ALA A 16 -8.87 -2.28 7.64
N ASN A 17 -7.76 -2.12 6.92
CA ASN A 17 -6.70 -3.10 6.78
C ASN A 17 -5.50 -2.69 7.62
N PHE A 18 -4.94 -3.63 8.38
CA PHE A 18 -3.79 -3.41 9.26
C PHE A 18 -2.60 -4.21 8.75
N ILE A 19 -1.54 -3.52 8.36
CA ILE A 19 -0.29 -4.14 7.90
C ILE A 19 0.77 -3.94 8.98
N LEU A 20 1.21 -5.05 9.57
CA LEU A 20 2.19 -5.06 10.66
C LEU A 20 3.58 -5.40 10.08
N LYS A 21 4.48 -4.40 9.98
CA LYS A 21 5.88 -4.62 9.55
C LYS A 21 6.85 -4.22 10.66
N LYS A 22 8.04 -4.84 10.66
CA LYS A 22 9.14 -4.48 11.57
C LYS A 22 9.53 -3.02 11.34
N GLY A 23 9.14 -2.13 12.25
CA GLY A 23 9.51 -0.70 12.24
C GLY A 23 8.55 0.25 11.51
N ARG A 24 7.52 -0.24 10.79
CA ARG A 24 6.51 0.62 10.14
C ARG A 24 5.20 -0.12 10.03
N ASN A 25 4.23 0.24 10.86
CA ASN A 25 2.88 -0.32 10.79
C ASN A 25 1.99 0.66 10.03
N GLU A 26 1.07 0.12 9.24
CA GLU A 26 0.23 0.91 8.35
C GLU A 26 -1.24 0.51 8.56
N LEU A 27 -2.08 1.53 8.78
CA LEU A 27 -3.53 1.42 8.74
C LEU A 27 -4.00 1.96 7.40
N GLN A 28 -4.76 1.16 6.65
CA GLN A 28 -5.37 1.57 5.39
C GLN A 28 -6.89 1.47 5.52
N ILE A 29 -7.61 2.57 5.26
CA ILE A 29 -9.07 2.58 5.28
C ILE A 29 -9.56 2.65 3.83
N TYR A 30 -10.30 1.63 3.41
CA TYR A 30 -10.88 1.48 2.09
C TYR A 30 -12.38 1.78 2.12
N HIS A 31 -12.89 2.43 1.08
CA HIS A 31 -14.30 2.74 0.91
C HIS A 31 -14.88 1.93 -0.25
N PHE A 32 -15.93 1.14 0.00
CA PHE A 32 -16.64 0.42 -1.05
C PHE A 32 -17.42 1.38 -1.95
N SER A 33 -17.30 1.23 -3.26
CA SER A 33 -18.03 2.05 -4.22
C SER A 33 -19.54 1.80 -4.09
N ALA A 34 -20.36 2.84 -4.23
CA ALA A 34 -21.82 2.72 -4.15
C ALA A 34 -22.46 2.12 -5.42
N SER A 35 -21.67 1.95 -6.49
CA SER A 35 -22.13 1.39 -7.76
C SER A 35 -22.13 -0.13 -7.67
N SER A 36 -23.32 -0.74 -7.69
CA SER A 36 -23.51 -2.19 -7.75
C SER A 36 -23.40 -2.77 -9.17
N SER A 37 -22.96 -1.97 -10.16
CA SER A 37 -22.93 -2.45 -11.54
C SER A 37 -21.97 -3.64 -11.67
N PRO A 38 -22.43 -4.80 -12.17
CA PRO A 38 -21.59 -5.97 -12.35
C PRO A 38 -20.43 -5.75 -13.34
N SER A 39 -20.48 -4.66 -14.12
CA SER A 39 -19.42 -4.27 -15.06
C SER A 39 -18.39 -3.29 -14.48
N SER A 40 -18.57 -2.77 -13.26
CA SER A 40 -17.56 -1.89 -12.65
C SER A 40 -16.45 -2.75 -12.05
N SER A 41 -15.26 -2.71 -12.64
CA SER A 41 -14.05 -3.35 -12.13
C SER A 41 -13.62 -2.82 -10.75
N HIS A 42 -14.08 -1.62 -10.37
CA HIS A 42 -13.66 -0.94 -9.15
C HIS A 42 -14.68 -1.13 -8.01
N ILE A 43 -14.45 -2.17 -7.21
CA ILE A 43 -15.16 -2.42 -5.93
C ILE A 43 -14.82 -1.33 -4.90
N ILE A 44 -13.59 -0.81 -4.95
CA ILE A 44 -13.08 0.22 -4.06
C ILE A 44 -13.03 1.57 -4.77
N ASP A 45 -13.41 2.62 -4.05
CA ASP A 45 -13.19 4.01 -4.44
C ASP A 45 -11.79 4.46 -3.99
N GLU A 46 -10.79 4.29 -4.85
CA GLU A 46 -9.38 4.58 -4.54
C GLU A 46 -9.14 6.05 -4.14
N THR A 47 -9.97 6.98 -4.62
CA THR A 47 -9.85 8.41 -4.26
C THR A 47 -10.15 8.68 -2.78
N LYS A 48 -10.93 7.79 -2.16
CA LYS A 48 -11.33 7.87 -0.75
C LYS A 48 -10.50 6.97 0.16
N THR A 49 -9.59 6.19 -0.40
CA THR A 49 -8.67 5.38 0.42
C THR A 49 -7.77 6.31 1.22
N ARG A 50 -7.59 5.98 2.51
CA ARG A 50 -6.69 6.71 3.41
C ARG A 50 -5.65 5.76 3.98
N ARG A 51 -4.44 6.27 4.18
CA ARG A 51 -3.30 5.52 4.71
C ARG A 51 -2.72 6.30 5.87
N HIS A 52 -2.55 5.64 7.00
CA HIS A 52 -1.97 6.22 8.21
C HIS A 52 -0.82 5.34 8.68
N GLU A 53 0.31 5.97 8.93
CA GLU A 53 1.51 5.26 9.35
C GLU A 53 1.74 5.47 10.84
N THR A 54 2.17 4.40 11.51
CA THR A 54 2.53 4.45 12.92
C THR A 54 3.82 3.67 13.17
N THR A 55 4.69 4.26 13.97
CA THR A 55 5.95 3.65 14.41
C THR A 55 5.72 2.52 15.40
N HIS A 56 4.64 2.60 16.18
CA HIS A 56 4.30 1.59 17.19
C HIS A 56 3.44 0.47 16.61
N ALA A 57 3.64 -0.76 17.08
CA ALA A 57 2.82 -1.90 16.69
C ALA A 57 1.34 -1.67 17.05
N ILE A 58 0.44 -2.11 16.18
CA ILE A 58 -1.00 -2.02 16.43
C ILE A 58 -1.41 -3.24 17.25
N VAL A 59 -2.01 -3.00 18.42
CA VAL A 59 -2.41 -4.06 19.36
C VAL A 59 -3.82 -4.55 19.04
N ASN A 60 -4.76 -3.61 18.86
CA ASN A 60 -6.16 -3.94 18.61
C ASN A 60 -6.88 -2.75 17.95
N ALA A 61 -8.02 -2.98 17.33
CA ALA A 61 -8.84 -1.93 16.75
C ALA A 61 -10.33 -2.31 16.73
N THR A 62 -11.20 -1.30 16.74
CA THR A 62 -12.66 -1.51 16.70
C THR A 62 -13.37 -0.31 16.08
N TRP A 63 -14.41 -0.56 15.29
CA TRP A 63 -15.32 0.47 14.82
C TRP A 63 -16.31 0.84 15.92
N LEU A 64 -16.61 2.13 16.05
CA LEU A 64 -17.54 2.68 17.03
C LEU A 64 -18.87 3.03 16.37
N ASN A 65 -19.90 3.20 17.21
CA ASN A 65 -21.25 3.62 16.83
C ASN A 65 -22.00 2.62 15.91
N GLU A 66 -21.57 1.35 15.85
CA GLU A 66 -22.20 0.36 14.98
C GLU A 66 -23.69 0.14 15.29
N HIS A 67 -24.05 0.16 16.58
CA HIS A 67 -25.44 -0.03 17.04
C HIS A 67 -26.41 1.09 16.62
N VAL A 68 -25.89 2.29 16.38
CA VAL A 68 -26.68 3.43 15.87
C VAL A 68 -26.93 3.24 14.38
N VAL A 69 -25.92 2.79 13.65
CA VAL A 69 -25.99 2.54 12.21
C VAL A 69 -26.92 1.36 11.88
N SER A 70 -26.84 0.25 12.63
CA SER A 70 -27.68 -0.94 12.39
C SER A 70 -29.18 -0.68 12.64
N LYS A 71 -29.54 0.12 13.66
CA LYS A 71 -30.93 0.56 13.89
C LYS A 71 -31.45 1.43 12.74
N SER A 72 -30.63 2.35 12.24
CA SER A 72 -31.01 3.22 11.11
C SER A 72 -31.25 2.42 9.81
N LEU A 73 -30.44 1.39 9.55
CA LEU A 73 -30.57 0.51 8.38
C LEU A 73 -31.84 -0.36 8.48
N ARG A 74 -32.16 -0.89 9.66
CA ARG A 74 -33.42 -1.64 9.90
C ARG A 74 -34.66 -0.76 9.73
N GLU A 75 -34.64 0.49 10.23
CA GLU A 75 -35.75 1.43 10.05
C GLU A 75 -35.92 1.87 8.59
N SER A 76 -34.80 2.09 7.88
CA SER A 76 -34.76 2.39 6.44
C SER A 76 -35.36 1.26 5.60
N ALA A 77 -34.95 0.00 5.86
CA ALA A 77 -35.49 -1.17 5.18
C ALA A 77 -36.99 -1.36 5.46
N LYS A 78 -37.43 -1.13 6.70
CA LYS A 78 -38.85 -1.21 7.08
C LYS A 78 -39.70 -0.09 6.47
N ARG A 79 -39.13 1.12 6.29
CA ARG A 79 -39.79 2.22 5.55
C ARG A 79 -39.84 1.96 4.06
N LYS A 80 -38.80 1.37 3.45
CA LYS A 80 -38.83 0.92 2.05
C LYS A 80 -39.87 -0.18 1.80
N ALA A 81 -40.04 -1.11 2.75
CA ALA A 81 -41.09 -2.14 2.67
C ALA A 81 -42.52 -1.58 2.88
N ALA A 82 -42.66 -0.40 3.48
CA ALA A 82 -43.95 0.26 3.73
C ALA A 82 -44.31 1.35 2.70
N ALA A 83 -43.39 1.69 1.79
CA ALA A 83 -43.54 2.81 0.84
C ALA A 83 -44.04 2.38 -0.55
N ASP A 84 -44.59 1.17 -0.70
CA ASP A 84 -45.24 0.71 -1.95
C ASP A 84 -46.69 1.22 -2.12
N THR A 85 -47.06 2.26 -1.36
CA THR A 85 -48.31 3.01 -1.57
C THR A 85 -48.02 4.50 -1.62
N ASP A 86 -48.09 5.03 -2.84
CA ASP A 86 -48.26 6.42 -3.29
C ASP A 86 -48.26 7.52 -2.22
N THR A 87 -47.18 8.31 -2.14
CA THR A 87 -47.14 9.79 -2.39
C THR A 87 -45.81 10.39 -1.90
N ALA A 88 -45.21 11.26 -2.73
CA ALA A 88 -44.09 12.13 -2.36
C ALA A 88 -44.51 13.17 -1.29
N PRO A 89 -43.58 13.69 -0.46
CA PRO A 89 -42.83 14.86 -0.92
C PRO A 89 -41.37 14.97 -0.45
N ASP A 90 -40.64 15.82 -1.18
CA ASP A 90 -39.36 16.44 -0.85
C ASP A 90 -39.29 16.95 0.60
N THR A 91 -38.30 16.47 1.36
CA THR A 91 -37.58 17.28 2.36
C THR A 91 -36.13 16.80 2.44
N ARG A 92 -35.21 17.65 1.99
CA ARG A 92 -33.77 17.52 2.25
C ARG A 92 -33.51 17.69 3.75
N LYS A 93 -33.69 16.61 4.52
CA LYS A 93 -33.01 16.46 5.82
C LYS A 93 -31.62 15.91 5.53
N SER A 94 -30.62 16.76 5.74
CA SER A 94 -29.22 16.40 5.87
C SER A 94 -29.09 15.10 6.68
N GLU A 95 -28.58 14.04 6.05
CA GLU A 95 -28.16 12.81 6.70
C GLU A 95 -26.95 13.11 7.61
N THR A 96 -27.19 13.68 8.79
CA THR A 96 -26.21 13.60 9.89
C THR A 96 -26.34 12.22 10.52
N GLY A 97 -25.92 11.19 9.78
CA GLY A 97 -25.66 9.88 10.35
C GLY A 97 -24.46 9.98 11.29
N ALA A 98 -24.52 9.34 12.46
CA ALA A 98 -23.38 9.24 13.37
C ALA A 98 -22.16 8.77 12.57
N ALA A 99 -21.09 9.58 12.54
CA ALA A 99 -19.90 9.27 11.76
C ALA A 99 -19.29 7.96 12.29
N ALA A 100 -18.98 7.03 11.38
CA ALA A 100 -18.22 5.84 11.73
C ALA A 100 -16.84 6.30 12.22
N LEU A 101 -16.47 5.93 13.45
CA LEU A 101 -15.17 6.23 14.04
C LEU A 101 -14.41 4.92 14.21
N LEU A 102 -13.12 4.93 13.93
CA LEU A 102 -12.23 3.79 14.14
C LEU A 102 -11.29 4.09 15.30
N ALA A 103 -11.37 3.32 16.38
CA ALA A 103 -10.43 3.38 17.48
C ALA A 103 -9.34 2.31 17.31
N VAL A 104 -8.07 2.71 17.43
CA VAL A 104 -6.90 1.85 17.22
C VAL A 104 -5.98 1.97 18.44
N ALA A 105 -5.78 0.87 19.16
CA ALA A 105 -4.81 0.78 20.24
C ALA A 105 -3.42 0.47 19.67
N VAL A 106 -2.43 1.24 20.09
CA VAL A 106 -1.02 1.05 19.73
C VAL A 106 -0.22 0.57 20.94
N ALA A 107 0.90 -0.10 20.67
CA ALA A 107 1.77 -0.69 21.70
C ALA A 107 2.46 0.34 22.60
N SER A 108 2.44 1.64 22.24
CA SER A 108 2.83 2.71 23.17
C SER A 108 1.87 2.83 24.37
N GLY A 109 0.69 2.20 24.29
CA GLY A 109 -0.38 2.31 25.26
C GLY A 109 -1.46 3.30 24.84
N ASP A 110 -1.24 4.12 23.81
CA ASP A 110 -2.21 5.12 23.37
C ASP A 110 -3.34 4.51 22.51
N ILE A 111 -4.49 5.19 22.47
CA ILE A 111 -5.58 4.91 21.54
C ILE A 111 -5.69 6.06 20.56
N HIS A 112 -5.53 5.78 19.27
CA HIS A 112 -5.68 6.73 18.18
C HIS A 112 -7.05 6.56 17.53
N VAL A 113 -7.69 7.67 17.20
CA VAL A 113 -9.08 7.69 16.71
C VAL A 113 -9.10 8.29 15.33
N PHE A 114 -9.66 7.58 14.36
CA PHE A 114 -9.68 7.98 12.97
C PHE A 114 -11.11 8.16 12.48
N LEU A 115 -11.33 9.22 11.69
CA LEU A 115 -12.47 9.33 10.80
C LEU A 115 -12.07 8.72 9.44
N PRO A 116 -12.93 7.93 8.79
CA PRO A 116 -12.61 7.27 7.52
C PRO A 116 -12.14 8.20 6.40
N HIS A 117 -12.51 9.47 6.47
CA HIS A 117 -12.19 10.47 5.45
C HIS A 117 -11.07 11.43 5.86
N ALA A 118 -10.66 11.42 7.13
CA ALA A 118 -9.63 12.29 7.64
C ALA A 118 -8.23 11.74 7.31
N GLU A 119 -7.26 12.61 7.10
CA GLU A 119 -5.86 12.24 6.85
C GLU A 119 -5.05 12.05 8.14
N VAL A 120 -5.55 12.59 9.26
CA VAL A 120 -4.90 12.56 10.57
C VAL A 120 -5.86 11.98 11.60
N ALA A 121 -5.30 11.35 12.65
CA ALA A 121 -6.07 10.95 13.81
C ALA A 121 -6.78 12.18 14.43
N VAL A 122 -8.07 12.04 14.68
CA VAL A 122 -8.94 13.09 15.22
C VAL A 122 -8.72 13.26 16.72
N ALA A 123 -8.39 12.17 17.40
CA ALA A 123 -8.07 12.17 18.82
C ALA A 123 -6.99 11.15 19.15
N LYS A 124 -6.21 11.47 20.19
CA LYS A 124 -5.23 10.59 20.80
C LYS A 124 -5.50 10.55 22.29
N ILE A 125 -5.74 9.35 22.81
CA ILE A 125 -6.18 9.14 24.19
C ILE A 125 -5.16 8.27 24.91
N GLN A 126 -4.81 8.67 26.13
CA GLN A 126 -3.91 7.89 26.97
C GLN A 126 -4.73 7.16 28.05
N PRO A 127 -4.95 5.85 27.92
CA PRO A 127 -5.65 5.06 28.93
C PRO A 127 -4.82 4.92 30.22
N PRO A 128 -5.45 4.52 31.34
CA PRO A 128 -4.79 4.45 32.64
C PRO A 128 -3.72 3.34 32.75
N ALA A 129 -3.73 2.37 31.84
CA ALA A 129 -2.77 1.28 31.75
C ALA A 129 -2.70 0.79 30.29
N PRO A 130 -1.64 0.06 29.89
CA PRO A 130 -1.49 -0.44 28.53
C PRO A 130 -2.70 -1.29 28.10
N VAL A 131 -3.11 -1.09 26.84
CA VAL A 131 -4.29 -1.72 26.26
C VAL A 131 -3.94 -3.11 25.76
N VAL A 132 -4.80 -4.08 26.09
CA VAL A 132 -4.76 -5.45 25.56
C VAL A 132 -5.77 -5.63 24.44
N ALA A 133 -7.01 -5.17 24.64
CA ALA A 133 -8.09 -5.30 23.66
C ALA A 133 -9.08 -4.13 23.73
N LEU A 134 -9.74 -3.86 22.61
CA LEU A 134 -10.75 -2.82 22.46
C LEU A 134 -12.06 -3.41 21.96
N THR A 135 -13.19 -2.88 22.42
CA THR A 135 -14.49 -3.14 21.80
C THR A 135 -15.41 -1.94 21.97
N GLN A 136 -16.43 -1.81 21.11
CA GLN A 136 -17.39 -0.72 21.20
C GLN A 136 -18.22 -0.74 22.50
N SER A 137 -18.68 0.43 22.93
CA SER A 137 -19.69 0.58 23.98
C SER A 137 -21.09 0.74 23.37
N SER A 138 -22.14 0.55 24.18
CA SER A 138 -23.50 0.91 23.77
C SER A 138 -23.73 2.43 23.82
N THR A 139 -22.89 3.13 24.58
CA THR A 139 -22.84 4.59 24.63
C THR A 139 -22.14 5.15 23.40
N GLU A 140 -22.74 6.17 22.78
CA GLU A 140 -22.16 6.83 21.60
C GLU A 140 -20.76 7.38 21.88
N ASN A 141 -19.85 7.16 20.93
CA ASN A 141 -18.46 7.59 21.01
C ASN A 141 -17.68 7.06 22.22
N CYS A 142 -18.17 6.00 22.88
CA CYS A 142 -17.44 5.32 23.94
C CYS A 142 -16.85 4.00 23.47
N VAL A 143 -15.69 3.65 24.01
CA VAL A 143 -15.00 2.39 23.78
C VAL A 143 -14.71 1.71 25.11
N TRP A 144 -14.90 0.39 25.17
CA TRP A 144 -14.43 -0.43 26.28
C TRP A 144 -13.01 -0.90 26.03
N VAL A 145 -12.17 -0.70 27.03
CA VAL A 145 -10.74 -0.99 26.98
C VAL A 145 -10.43 -2.04 28.03
N LEU A 146 -9.89 -3.19 27.60
CA LEU A 146 -9.28 -4.16 28.50
C LEU A 146 -7.82 -3.79 28.70
N THR A 147 -7.44 -3.52 29.94
CA THR A 147 -6.05 -3.19 30.31
C THR A 147 -5.27 -4.41 30.79
N GLU A 148 -3.94 -4.34 30.78
CA GLU A 148 -3.05 -5.36 31.36
C GLU A 148 -3.32 -5.62 32.86
N THR A 149 -3.83 -4.60 33.56
CA THR A 149 -4.23 -4.69 34.98
C THR A 149 -5.56 -5.44 35.19
N ARG A 150 -6.15 -6.02 34.13
CA ARG A 150 -7.44 -6.75 34.17
C ARG A 150 -8.59 -5.89 34.67
N SER A 151 -8.59 -4.65 34.20
CA SER A 151 -9.71 -3.75 34.34
C SER A 151 -10.31 -3.44 32.98
N LEU A 152 -11.63 -3.39 32.94
CA LEU A 152 -12.38 -2.81 31.83
C LEU A 152 -12.63 -1.35 32.18
N VAL A 153 -12.22 -0.46 31.28
CA VAL A 153 -12.44 0.98 31.40
C VAL A 153 -13.24 1.42 30.19
N GLU A 154 -14.38 2.06 30.43
CA GLU A 154 -15.13 2.77 29.39
C GLU A 154 -14.52 4.15 29.21
N ILE A 155 -14.16 4.51 27.99
CA ILE A 155 -13.54 5.79 27.67
C ILE A 155 -14.38 6.48 26.60
N ASN A 156 -14.77 7.73 26.86
CA ASN A 156 -15.34 8.59 25.82
C ASN A 156 -14.22 9.09 24.92
N VAL A 157 -14.38 8.81 23.64
CA VAL A 157 -13.33 8.98 22.63
C VAL A 157 -13.19 10.43 22.16
N LEU A 158 -14.22 11.26 22.33
CA LEU A 158 -14.19 12.68 21.99
C LEU A 158 -13.65 13.52 23.16
N ASP A 159 -14.12 13.24 24.38
CA ASP A 159 -13.79 14.04 25.56
C ASP A 159 -12.56 13.51 26.32
N SER A 160 -12.05 12.33 25.93
CA SER A 160 -10.99 11.59 26.64
C SER A 160 -11.30 11.35 28.12
N SER A 161 -12.56 11.47 28.52
CA SER A 161 -12.98 11.28 29.90
C SER A 161 -13.17 9.79 30.18
N ASN A 162 -12.56 9.31 31.25
CA ASN A 162 -12.82 7.97 31.76
C ASN A 162 -14.23 7.91 32.35
N GLY A 163 -15.04 7.01 31.83
CA GLY A 163 -16.35 6.67 32.35
C GLY A 163 -16.23 5.63 33.47
N ARG A 164 -16.80 4.45 33.25
CA ARG A 164 -16.88 3.38 34.23
C ARG A 164 -15.61 2.54 34.23
N THR A 165 -15.17 2.14 35.41
CA THR A 165 -14.07 1.18 35.58
C THR A 165 -14.56 -0.03 36.34
N VAL A 166 -14.29 -1.22 35.80
CA VAL A 166 -14.68 -2.51 36.35
C VAL A 166 -13.46 -3.41 36.40
N SER A 167 -13.05 -3.85 37.58
CA SER A 167 -11.96 -4.81 37.75
C SER A 167 -12.49 -6.19 38.14
N PHE A 168 -11.86 -7.25 37.66
CA PHE A 168 -12.24 -8.62 37.98
C PHE A 168 -11.05 -9.44 38.47
N ALA A 169 -11.26 -10.17 39.57
CA ALA A 169 -10.25 -11.03 40.17
C ALA A 169 -10.25 -12.47 39.61
N LYS A 170 -11.32 -12.87 38.88
CA LYS A 170 -11.62 -14.28 38.56
C LYS A 170 -11.28 -14.68 37.12
N THR A 171 -10.71 -13.81 36.30
CA THR A 171 -10.27 -14.19 34.94
C THR A 171 -8.85 -14.74 34.94
N ASP A 172 -8.56 -15.60 33.97
CA ASP A 172 -7.23 -16.15 33.76
C ASP A 172 -6.21 -15.03 33.45
N LYS A 173 -4.92 -15.39 33.55
CA LYS A 173 -3.83 -14.43 33.31
C LYS A 173 -3.71 -14.01 31.85
N ASP A 174 -4.26 -14.80 30.94
CA ASP A 174 -4.06 -14.71 29.50
C ASP A 174 -5.31 -14.17 28.77
N ALA A 175 -6.12 -13.33 29.45
CA ALA A 175 -7.26 -12.67 28.81
C ALA A 175 -6.77 -11.72 27.72
N GLY A 176 -7.04 -12.06 26.45
CA GLY A 176 -6.48 -11.37 25.28
C GLY A 176 -7.53 -10.80 24.34
N THR A 177 -8.77 -11.27 24.40
CA THR A 177 -9.82 -10.91 23.43
C THR A 177 -11.04 -10.33 24.15
N LEU A 178 -11.53 -9.19 23.67
CA LEU A 178 -12.70 -8.50 24.20
C LEU A 178 -13.70 -8.27 23.07
N ARG A 179 -14.99 -8.54 23.32
CA ARG A 179 -16.06 -8.26 22.36
C ARG A 179 -17.32 -7.77 23.06
N PHE A 180 -17.96 -6.75 22.48
CA PHE A 180 -19.28 -6.31 22.90
C PHE A 180 -20.36 -7.32 22.50
N SER A 181 -21.32 -7.59 23.41
CA SER A 181 -22.54 -8.35 23.12
C SER A 181 -23.77 -7.50 23.40
N ALA A 182 -24.57 -7.29 22.36
CA ALA A 182 -25.78 -6.48 22.40
C ALA A 182 -27.01 -7.25 22.96
N SER A 183 -26.84 -8.34 23.70
CA SER A 183 -27.95 -9.23 24.08
C SER A 183 -29.21 -8.50 24.61
N HIS A 184 -30.33 -8.76 23.92
CA HIS A 184 -31.58 -8.02 23.98
C HIS A 184 -32.64 -8.70 24.88
N LYS A 185 -32.34 -8.98 26.14
CA LYS A 185 -33.38 -9.25 27.17
C LYS A 185 -32.97 -8.60 28.49
N LYS A 186 -33.75 -7.61 28.95
CA LYS A 186 -33.71 -7.11 30.33
C LYS A 186 -33.92 -8.28 31.30
N PRO A 187 -32.94 -8.72 32.11
CA PRO A 187 -33.25 -9.56 33.25
C PRO A 187 -33.46 -8.65 34.44
N THR A 188 -34.70 -8.26 34.75
CA THR A 188 -35.11 -7.80 36.12
C THR A 188 -34.21 -6.78 36.86
N GLY A 189 -33.34 -6.05 36.16
CA GLY A 189 -32.26 -5.28 36.73
C GLY A 189 -31.94 -4.12 35.79
N GLY A 190 -31.93 -2.92 36.38
CA GLY A 190 -31.48 -1.62 35.88
C GLY A 190 -31.39 -1.37 34.37
N ALA A 191 -32.03 -0.29 33.90
CA ALA A 191 -31.64 0.34 32.65
C ALA A 191 -30.13 0.66 32.69
N GLY A 192 -29.32 -0.01 31.87
CA GLY A 192 -27.89 0.28 31.71
C GLY A 192 -26.90 -0.87 31.82
N SER A 193 -27.31 -2.15 31.84
CA SER A 193 -26.37 -3.30 31.80
C SER A 193 -25.71 -3.43 30.43
N GLU A 194 -24.39 -3.40 30.37
CA GLU A 194 -23.62 -3.62 29.15
C GLU A 194 -22.89 -4.95 29.26
N ARG A 195 -23.20 -5.88 28.35
CA ARG A 195 -22.63 -7.22 28.39
C ARG A 195 -21.42 -7.30 27.47
N LEU A 196 -20.31 -7.72 28.05
CA LEU A 196 -19.02 -7.83 27.39
C LEU A 196 -18.55 -9.28 27.48
N LEU A 197 -18.08 -9.82 26.36
CA LEU A 197 -17.42 -11.11 26.30
C LEU A 197 -15.93 -10.91 26.47
N VAL A 198 -15.38 -11.54 27.51
CA VAL A 198 -13.94 -11.56 27.78
C VAL A 198 -13.46 -12.98 27.53
N ALA A 199 -12.53 -13.12 26.58
CA ALA A 199 -11.96 -14.39 26.18
C ALA A 199 -10.49 -14.49 26.65
N SER A 200 -10.21 -15.57 27.37
CA SER A 200 -8.89 -16.06 27.75
C SER A 200 -8.73 -17.49 27.20
N THR A 201 -8.23 -18.43 27.98
CA THR A 201 -8.46 -19.87 27.78
C THR A 201 -9.93 -20.26 27.98
N ARG A 202 -10.74 -19.39 28.60
CA ARG A 202 -12.18 -19.58 28.82
C ARG A 202 -12.95 -18.37 28.31
N LEU A 203 -14.25 -18.55 28.10
CA LEU A 203 -15.15 -17.46 27.71
C LEU A 203 -15.97 -17.01 28.93
N TYR A 204 -15.96 -15.72 29.20
CA TYR A 204 -16.69 -15.09 30.30
C TYR A 204 -17.67 -14.04 29.78
N LEU A 205 -18.88 -14.01 30.35
CA LEU A 205 -19.82 -12.91 30.22
C LEU A 205 -19.65 -11.96 31.39
N VAL A 206 -19.35 -10.70 31.10
CA VAL A 206 -19.06 -9.65 32.08
C VAL A 206 -20.07 -8.51 31.92
N ASP A 207 -20.57 -7.97 33.02
CA ASP A 207 -21.41 -6.77 33.04
C ASP A 207 -20.56 -5.53 33.35
N GLY A 208 -20.42 -4.65 32.36
CA GLY A 208 -19.73 -3.36 32.48
C GLY A 208 -20.41 -2.37 33.42
N ALA A 209 -21.68 -2.60 33.81
CA ALA A 209 -22.40 -1.72 34.73
C ALA A 209 -22.15 -2.03 36.21
N HIS A 210 -21.73 -3.26 36.55
CA HIS A 210 -21.70 -3.76 37.92
C HIS A 210 -20.28 -4.03 38.44
N ALA A 211 -19.65 -3.05 39.11
CA ALA A 211 -18.27 -3.16 39.58
C ALA A 211 -18.00 -4.22 40.69
N ARG A 212 -19.00 -4.62 41.49
CA ARG A 212 -18.78 -5.51 42.65
C ARG A 212 -18.77 -7.01 42.31
N LYS A 213 -19.42 -7.42 41.23
CA LYS A 213 -19.49 -8.81 40.73
C LYS A 213 -19.68 -8.79 39.22
N PRO A 214 -18.63 -8.40 38.48
CA PRO A 214 -18.80 -8.11 37.06
C PRO A 214 -18.92 -9.38 36.22
N VAL A 215 -18.27 -10.49 36.60
CA VAL A 215 -18.44 -11.77 35.90
C VAL A 215 -19.82 -12.33 36.22
N LEU A 216 -20.70 -12.31 35.22
CA LEU A 216 -22.05 -12.88 35.30
C LEU A 216 -21.99 -14.40 35.15
N VAL A 217 -21.31 -14.85 34.10
CA VAL A 217 -21.32 -16.26 33.70
C VAL A 217 -19.99 -16.67 33.09
N GLU A 218 -19.62 -17.93 33.31
CA GLU A 218 -18.50 -18.61 32.66
C GLU A 218 -19.10 -19.71 31.78
N PHE A 219 -18.78 -19.69 30.49
CA PHE A 219 -19.34 -20.65 29.54
C PHE A 219 -18.65 -21.99 29.66
N ALA A 220 -19.43 -23.06 29.55
CA ALA A 220 -18.89 -24.40 29.43
C ALA A 220 -18.06 -24.52 28.15
N ASP A 221 -16.81 -24.95 28.28
CA ASP A 221 -15.98 -25.29 27.12
C ASP A 221 -16.35 -26.68 26.57
N GLY A 222 -15.90 -26.94 25.34
CA GLY A 222 -15.90 -28.27 24.73
C GLY A 222 -14.96 -29.25 25.45
N ASP A 223 -14.42 -30.21 24.69
CA ASP A 223 -13.57 -31.27 25.24
C ASP A 223 -12.31 -30.72 25.92
N GLU A 224 -11.82 -31.42 26.95
CA GLU A 224 -10.78 -30.89 27.84
C GLU A 224 -9.42 -30.65 27.16
N ASP A 225 -9.15 -31.36 26.07
CA ASP A 225 -7.87 -31.31 25.35
C ASP A 225 -7.63 -29.95 24.66
N ASP A 226 -8.70 -29.24 24.29
CA ASP A 226 -8.63 -27.93 23.61
C ASP A 226 -8.42 -26.75 24.57
N ARG A 227 -8.47 -26.97 25.89
CA ARG A 227 -8.38 -25.88 26.91
C ARG A 227 -6.99 -25.26 27.05
N THR A 228 -5.97 -25.85 26.44
CA THR A 228 -4.58 -25.41 26.61
C THR A 228 -4.27 -24.11 25.89
N GLN A 229 -5.01 -23.78 24.83
CA GLN A 229 -4.75 -22.58 24.01
C GLN A 229 -5.79 -21.48 24.24
N PRO A 230 -5.39 -20.20 24.24
CA PRO A 230 -6.32 -19.08 24.39
C PRO A 230 -7.23 -18.94 23.16
N ILE A 231 -8.42 -18.38 23.39
CA ILE A 231 -9.36 -18.00 22.34
C ILE A 231 -8.77 -16.80 21.57
N ALA A 232 -8.42 -17.05 20.31
CA ALA A 232 -7.76 -16.08 19.44
C ALA A 232 -8.74 -15.16 18.70
N CYS A 233 -9.94 -15.67 18.35
CA CYS A 233 -10.94 -14.89 17.61
C CYS A 233 -12.33 -15.08 18.22
N LEU A 234 -13.08 -13.98 18.30
CA LEU A 234 -14.50 -13.94 18.62
C LEU A 234 -15.23 -13.21 17.49
N ALA A 235 -16.19 -13.87 16.86
CA ALA A 235 -17.03 -13.28 15.82
C ALA A 235 -18.52 -13.48 16.19
N PRO A 236 -19.33 -12.40 16.25
CA PRO A 236 -20.77 -12.55 16.42
C PRO A 236 -21.37 -13.23 15.19
N LEU A 237 -22.44 -13.99 15.39
CA LEU A 237 -23.24 -14.47 14.26
C LEU A 237 -23.95 -13.28 13.61
N PHE A 238 -24.11 -13.30 12.29
CA PHE A 238 -24.79 -12.21 11.59
C PHE A 238 -26.27 -12.21 12.01
N GLY A 239 -26.81 -11.05 12.40
CA GLY A 239 -28.23 -10.91 12.76
C GLY A 239 -28.63 -11.44 14.15
N ASP A 240 -27.87 -12.40 14.70
CA ASP A 240 -28.09 -12.97 16.03
C ASP A 240 -27.07 -12.46 17.06
N GLU A 241 -27.56 -11.73 18.06
CA GLU A 241 -26.77 -11.18 19.16
C GLU A 241 -26.61 -12.18 20.33
N LEU A 242 -27.24 -13.36 20.22
CA LEU A 242 -27.26 -14.40 21.24
C LEU A 242 -26.29 -15.54 20.96
N SER A 243 -25.67 -15.59 19.78
CA SER A 243 -24.67 -16.60 19.46
C SER A 243 -23.33 -15.98 19.08
N VAL A 244 -22.24 -16.59 19.54
CA VAL A 244 -20.87 -16.15 19.22
C VAL A 244 -20.01 -17.31 18.77
N LEU A 245 -19.30 -17.10 17.67
CA LEU A 245 -18.28 -18.01 17.17
C LEU A 245 -16.95 -17.71 17.85
N ALA A 246 -16.28 -18.75 18.32
CA ALA A 246 -14.96 -18.66 18.90
C ALA A 246 -14.00 -19.66 18.25
N THR A 247 -12.77 -19.22 18.02
CA THR A 247 -11.68 -20.09 17.57
C THR A 247 -10.49 -19.92 18.48
N ARG A 248 -9.82 -21.03 18.80
CA ARG A 248 -8.60 -21.03 19.61
C ARG A 248 -7.38 -20.86 18.73
N ALA A 249 -6.30 -20.33 19.30
CA ALA A 249 -5.02 -20.28 18.60
C ALA A 249 -4.60 -21.71 18.18
N ASN A 250 -3.98 -21.83 17.00
CA ASN A 250 -3.45 -23.08 16.44
C ASN A 250 -4.38 -24.29 16.56
N CYS A 251 -5.68 -24.08 16.36
CA CYS A 251 -6.69 -25.11 16.44
C CYS A 251 -7.42 -25.25 15.09
N SER A 252 -7.95 -26.43 14.84
CA SER A 252 -8.76 -26.76 13.67
C SER A 252 -10.27 -26.75 13.97
N THR A 253 -10.68 -26.36 15.17
CA THR A 253 -12.08 -26.34 15.58
C THR A 253 -12.66 -24.93 15.71
N VAL A 254 -13.91 -24.78 15.29
CA VAL A 254 -14.74 -23.59 15.52
C VAL A 254 -15.84 -23.99 16.50
N ALA A 255 -16.03 -23.20 17.56
CA ALA A 255 -17.06 -23.43 18.56
C ALA A 255 -18.11 -22.31 18.50
N LEU A 256 -19.39 -22.70 18.45
CA LEU A 256 -20.53 -21.79 18.52
C LEU A 256 -21.13 -21.84 19.92
N TYR A 257 -21.04 -20.72 20.65
CA TYR A 257 -21.55 -20.56 22.00
C TYR A 257 -22.89 -19.85 21.99
N ASP A 258 -23.84 -20.40 22.73
CA ASP A 258 -25.15 -19.82 23.02
C ASP A 258 -25.04 -18.94 24.27
N LEU A 259 -25.29 -17.65 24.13
CA LEU A 259 -25.17 -16.65 25.19
C LEU A 259 -26.37 -16.65 26.15
N GLU A 260 -27.48 -17.32 25.81
CA GLU A 260 -28.62 -17.49 26.74
C GLU A 260 -28.38 -18.65 27.71
N ASP A 261 -27.78 -19.74 27.25
CA ASP A 261 -27.50 -20.92 28.06
C ASP A 261 -26.00 -21.23 28.14
N ALA A 262 -25.35 -20.72 29.18
CA ALA A 262 -23.93 -20.94 29.39
C ALA A 262 -23.55 -22.36 29.86
N VAL A 263 -24.52 -23.17 30.28
CA VAL A 263 -24.29 -24.55 30.71
C VAL A 263 -24.32 -25.48 29.49
N LYS A 264 -25.04 -25.10 28.44
CA LYS A 264 -25.06 -25.80 27.15
C LYS A 264 -23.66 -25.83 26.56
N LYS A 265 -23.20 -27.03 26.21
CA LYS A 265 -21.91 -27.20 25.52
C LYS A 265 -22.00 -26.55 24.13
N PRO A 266 -20.94 -25.87 23.68
CA PRO A 266 -20.92 -25.24 22.36
C PRO A 266 -21.01 -26.29 21.26
N SER A 267 -21.66 -25.93 20.15
CA SER A 267 -21.60 -26.73 18.93
C SER A 267 -20.21 -26.57 18.34
N VAL A 268 -19.50 -27.68 18.08
CA VAL A 268 -18.14 -27.67 17.56
C VAL A 268 -18.13 -28.21 16.13
N PHE A 269 -17.47 -27.47 15.23
CA PHE A 269 -17.15 -27.91 13.89
C PHE A 269 -15.63 -28.09 13.76
N SER A 270 -15.19 -29.23 13.25
CA SER A 270 -13.77 -29.51 13.01
C SER A 270 -13.46 -29.40 11.52
N CYS A 271 -12.54 -28.50 11.18
CA CYS A 271 -12.00 -28.33 9.84
C CYS A 271 -10.90 -29.39 9.58
N PRO A 272 -10.77 -29.89 8.35
CA PRO A 272 -9.71 -30.81 7.97
C PRO A 272 -8.32 -30.15 7.93
N SER A 273 -8.26 -28.82 7.79
CA SER A 273 -7.01 -28.05 7.87
C SER A 273 -6.48 -27.99 9.30
N ARG A 274 -5.16 -27.88 9.47
CA ARG A 274 -4.54 -27.86 10.80
C ARG A 274 -4.56 -26.49 11.48
N GLN A 275 -4.87 -25.40 10.77
CA GLN A 275 -4.82 -24.06 11.36
C GLN A 275 -5.92 -23.14 10.80
N ILE A 276 -6.85 -22.76 11.69
CA ILE A 276 -7.82 -21.70 11.41
C ILE A 276 -7.15 -20.34 11.68
N ARG A 277 -7.16 -19.47 10.67
CA ARG A 277 -6.63 -18.10 10.75
C ARG A 277 -7.69 -17.09 11.21
N GLY A 278 -8.96 -17.36 10.92
CA GLY A 278 -10.06 -16.50 11.32
C GLY A 278 -11.42 -17.11 10.98
N VAL A 279 -12.47 -16.48 11.48
CA VAL A 279 -13.86 -16.87 11.23
C VAL A 279 -14.71 -15.63 11.03
N ARG A 280 -15.72 -15.72 10.15
CA ARG A 280 -16.69 -14.65 9.94
C ARG A 280 -18.05 -15.18 9.53
N ALA A 281 -19.11 -14.64 10.12
CA ALA A 281 -20.47 -14.88 9.67
C ALA A 281 -20.76 -14.04 8.40
N LEU A 282 -21.17 -14.71 7.32
CA LEU A 282 -21.61 -14.06 6.07
C LEU A 282 -23.14 -13.86 6.07
N SER A 283 -23.89 -14.73 6.75
CA SER A 283 -25.32 -14.58 6.96
C SER A 283 -25.74 -15.26 8.25
N GLU A 284 -27.02 -15.19 8.60
CA GLU A 284 -27.60 -15.94 9.73
C GLU A 284 -27.40 -17.45 9.60
N SER A 285 -27.18 -17.95 8.38
CA SER A 285 -27.09 -19.39 8.08
C SER A 285 -25.75 -19.83 7.50
N LEU A 286 -24.79 -18.92 7.30
CA LEU A 286 -23.53 -19.22 6.63
C LEU A 286 -22.34 -18.55 7.33
N VAL A 287 -21.34 -19.36 7.65
CA VAL A 287 -20.08 -18.94 8.27
C VAL A 287 -18.92 -19.30 7.36
N ALA A 288 -18.04 -18.34 7.11
CA ALA A 288 -16.76 -18.53 6.44
C ALA A 288 -15.66 -18.77 7.48
N VAL A 289 -14.93 -19.88 7.32
CA VAL A 289 -13.78 -20.25 8.13
C VAL A 289 -12.53 -20.15 7.26
N PHE A 290 -11.61 -19.25 7.63
CA PHE A 290 -10.38 -19.00 6.86
C PHE A 290 -9.28 -19.93 7.35
N THR A 291 -8.75 -20.75 6.44
CA THR A 291 -7.71 -21.73 6.74
C THR A 291 -6.48 -21.50 5.85
N ASP A 292 -5.40 -22.23 6.14
CA ASP A 292 -4.21 -22.31 5.30
C ASP A 292 -4.45 -22.92 3.90
N THR A 293 -5.50 -23.71 3.73
CA THR A 293 -5.85 -24.39 2.45
C THR A 293 -6.97 -23.69 1.66
N GLY A 294 -7.46 -22.56 2.15
CA GLY A 294 -8.57 -21.79 1.57
C GLY A 294 -9.69 -21.50 2.56
N THR A 295 -10.84 -21.06 2.06
CA THR A 295 -12.00 -20.72 2.89
C THR A 295 -13.03 -21.84 2.84
N GLU A 296 -13.38 -22.39 4.01
CA GLU A 296 -14.47 -23.36 4.14
C GLU A 296 -15.77 -22.67 4.55
N LEU A 297 -16.87 -23.08 3.95
CA LEU A 297 -18.20 -22.57 4.26
C LEU A 297 -18.97 -23.57 5.10
N VAL A 298 -19.50 -23.12 6.22
CA VAL A 298 -20.18 -23.92 7.24
C VAL A 298 -21.60 -23.39 7.41
N ALA A 299 -22.60 -24.27 7.30
CA ALA A 299 -23.99 -23.88 7.54
C ALA A 299 -24.25 -23.76 9.03
N VAL A 300 -25.06 -22.77 9.40
CA VAL A 300 -25.62 -22.64 10.75
C VAL A 300 -27.13 -22.78 10.64
N ARG A 301 -27.72 -23.67 11.45
CA ARG A 301 -29.18 -23.70 11.65
C ARG A 301 -29.45 -23.98 13.12
N ASP A 302 -30.47 -23.34 13.69
CA ASP A 302 -30.89 -23.57 15.08
C ASP A 302 -29.73 -23.56 16.10
N ASP A 303 -28.79 -22.62 15.95
CA ASP A 303 -27.59 -22.47 16.79
C ASP A 303 -26.67 -23.70 16.83
N VAL A 304 -26.68 -24.48 15.75
CA VAL A 304 -25.81 -25.63 15.52
C VAL A 304 -25.02 -25.42 14.24
N LEU A 305 -23.72 -25.70 14.30
CA LEU A 305 -22.85 -25.75 13.13
C LEU A 305 -23.11 -27.08 12.40
N TYR A 306 -23.73 -26.99 11.23
CA TYR A 306 -23.86 -28.10 10.30
C TYR A 306 -22.56 -28.26 9.53
N GLY A 307 -22.33 -29.46 8.98
CA GLY A 307 -21.11 -29.77 8.25
C GLY A 307 -20.81 -28.82 7.08
N ARG A 308 -19.62 -28.95 6.51
CA ARG A 308 -19.13 -28.16 5.38
C ARG A 308 -20.12 -28.15 4.22
N VAL A 309 -20.58 -26.95 3.83
CA VAL A 309 -21.49 -26.70 2.71
C VAL A 309 -20.74 -26.46 1.41
N GLY A 310 -19.56 -25.86 1.51
CA GLY A 310 -18.81 -25.45 0.34
C GLY A 310 -17.38 -25.05 0.66
N THR A 311 -16.62 -24.77 -0.40
CA THR A 311 -15.28 -24.19 -0.28
C THR A 311 -15.12 -23.06 -1.30
N VAL A 312 -14.48 -21.97 -0.88
CA VAL A 312 -14.17 -20.84 -1.74
C VAL A 312 -12.66 -20.77 -1.89
N ARG A 313 -12.19 -20.80 -3.13
CA ARG A 313 -10.77 -20.76 -3.47
C ARG A 313 -10.52 -19.79 -4.61
N THR A 314 -9.30 -19.28 -4.70
CA THR A 314 -8.88 -18.54 -5.88
C THR A 314 -8.45 -19.50 -6.99
N ASN A 315 -8.32 -19.01 -8.22
CA ASN A 315 -7.73 -19.77 -9.33
C ASN A 315 -6.23 -20.09 -9.14
N PHE A 316 -5.55 -19.52 -8.14
CA PHE A 316 -4.16 -19.80 -7.81
C PHE A 316 -4.05 -20.55 -6.48
N LYS A 317 -3.49 -21.76 -6.49
CA LYS A 317 -3.39 -22.61 -5.30
C LYS A 317 -2.62 -22.00 -4.13
N GLN A 318 -1.71 -21.06 -4.41
CA GLN A 318 -0.87 -20.41 -3.40
C GLN A 318 -1.55 -19.19 -2.76
N ILE A 319 -2.66 -18.70 -3.33
CA ILE A 319 -3.34 -17.48 -2.85
C ILE A 319 -4.68 -17.86 -2.25
N ASN A 320 -4.82 -17.58 -0.96
CA ASN A 320 -6.06 -17.77 -0.22
C ASN A 320 -6.68 -16.43 0.14
N PHE A 321 -8.01 -16.43 0.29
CA PHE A 321 -8.71 -15.32 0.91
C PHE A 321 -8.32 -15.25 2.38
N VAL A 322 -7.84 -14.07 2.80
CA VAL A 322 -7.54 -13.80 4.21
C VAL A 322 -8.82 -13.46 4.96
N ASP A 323 -9.78 -12.85 4.26
CA ASP A 323 -11.05 -12.43 4.83
C ASP A 323 -12.14 -12.32 3.75
N MET A 324 -13.41 -12.31 4.14
CA MET A 324 -14.57 -12.09 3.27
C MET A 324 -15.54 -11.13 3.93
N VAL A 325 -16.18 -10.27 3.16
CA VAL A 325 -17.03 -9.18 3.68
C VAL A 325 -18.35 -9.18 2.94
N VAL A 326 -19.44 -8.92 3.66
CA VAL A 326 -20.74 -8.69 3.04
C VAL A 326 -20.93 -7.19 2.86
N SER A 327 -21.05 -6.75 1.62
CA SER A 327 -21.34 -5.38 1.24
C SER A 327 -22.73 -5.30 0.63
N ALA A 328 -23.53 -4.31 1.04
CA ALA A 328 -24.87 -4.12 0.49
C ALA A 328 -24.88 -3.81 -1.02
N ALA A 329 -23.79 -3.23 -1.55
CA ALA A 329 -23.69 -2.91 -2.98
C ALA A 329 -23.11 -4.06 -3.82
N HIS A 330 -22.18 -4.83 -3.24
CA HIS A 330 -21.35 -5.80 -3.99
C HIS A 330 -21.61 -7.26 -3.64
N GLY A 331 -22.44 -7.55 -2.63
CA GLY A 331 -22.65 -8.91 -2.13
C GLY A 331 -21.48 -9.37 -1.28
N VAL A 332 -21.03 -10.61 -1.48
CA VAL A 332 -19.88 -11.18 -0.78
C VAL A 332 -18.60 -10.82 -1.51
N VAL A 333 -17.71 -10.07 -0.85
CA VAL A 333 -16.42 -9.60 -1.36
C VAL A 333 -15.30 -10.34 -0.64
N GLY A 334 -14.45 -11.03 -1.38
CA GLY A 334 -13.24 -11.67 -0.86
C GLY A 334 -12.06 -10.70 -0.84
N ILE A 335 -11.26 -10.78 0.21
CA ILE A 335 -10.02 -10.01 0.40
C ILE A 335 -8.84 -10.97 0.31
N TRP A 336 -7.95 -10.70 -0.63
CA TRP A 336 -6.68 -11.41 -0.81
C TRP A 336 -5.54 -10.39 -0.92
N TYR A 337 -4.28 -10.83 -0.86
CA TYR A 337 -3.14 -9.91 -0.89
C TYR A 337 -2.25 -10.18 -2.09
N ASP A 338 -1.89 -9.10 -2.78
CA ASP A 338 -0.81 -9.06 -3.74
C ASP A 338 0.39 -8.38 -3.07
N GLY A 339 1.29 -9.19 -2.51
CA GLY A 339 2.32 -8.71 -1.57
C GLY A 339 1.69 -8.12 -0.31
N ASN A 340 1.81 -6.80 -0.14
CA ASN A 340 1.22 -6.07 1.00
C ASN A 340 -0.04 -5.26 0.62
N GLU A 341 -0.48 -5.31 -0.64
CA GLU A 341 -1.65 -4.58 -1.07
C GLU A 341 -2.89 -5.48 -1.01
N PRO A 342 -3.91 -5.14 -0.19
CA PRO A 342 -5.16 -5.87 -0.21
C PRO A 342 -5.88 -5.63 -1.53
N ARG A 343 -6.33 -6.72 -2.14
CA ARG A 343 -7.14 -6.76 -3.36
C ARG A 343 -8.52 -7.29 -3.00
N PHE A 344 -9.53 -6.71 -3.64
CA PHE A 344 -10.93 -7.00 -3.38
C PHE A 344 -11.54 -7.61 -4.64
N VAL A 345 -12.23 -8.73 -4.48
CA VAL A 345 -12.91 -9.41 -5.59
C VAL A 345 -14.30 -9.83 -5.15
N ARG A 346 -15.29 -9.70 -6.01
CA ARG A 346 -16.63 -10.20 -5.75
C ARG A 346 -16.62 -11.73 -5.85
N VAL A 347 -17.00 -12.40 -4.77
CA VAL A 347 -17.14 -13.87 -4.73
C VAL A 347 -18.55 -14.28 -5.11
N ALA A 348 -19.55 -13.65 -4.54
CA ALA A 348 -20.95 -13.97 -4.78
C ALA A 348 -21.84 -12.72 -4.73
N ALA A 349 -22.99 -12.78 -5.40
CA ALA A 349 -23.97 -11.70 -5.34
C ALA A 349 -24.70 -11.64 -4.00
N ASP A 350 -24.98 -12.80 -3.42
CA ASP A 350 -25.69 -12.98 -2.16
C ASP A 350 -24.90 -13.92 -1.24
N ALA A 351 -25.26 -13.93 0.05
CA ALA A 351 -24.61 -14.76 1.07
C ALA A 351 -25.11 -16.22 1.09
N GLU A 352 -25.63 -16.69 -0.05
CA GLU A 352 -26.07 -18.07 -0.30
C GLU A 352 -25.05 -18.72 -1.24
N ILE A 353 -23.99 -19.28 -0.66
CA ILE A 353 -22.92 -19.92 -1.41
C ILE A 353 -22.93 -21.41 -1.10
N ASP A 354 -23.27 -22.22 -2.10
CA ASP A 354 -23.29 -23.68 -2.02
C ASP A 354 -22.23 -24.30 -2.94
N GLY A 355 -21.52 -25.32 -2.45
CA GLY A 355 -20.54 -26.07 -3.24
C GLY A 355 -19.15 -25.43 -3.35
N GLU A 356 -18.38 -25.88 -4.33
CA GLU A 356 -17.03 -25.36 -4.60
C GLU A 356 -17.10 -24.15 -5.54
N VAL A 357 -16.63 -23.00 -5.07
CA VAL A 357 -16.55 -21.76 -5.86
C VAL A 357 -15.09 -21.39 -6.07
N GLN A 358 -14.67 -21.42 -7.34
CA GLN A 358 -13.39 -20.90 -7.77
C GLN A 358 -13.57 -19.48 -8.29
N VAL A 359 -12.84 -18.53 -7.69
CA VAL A 359 -12.88 -17.11 -8.07
C VAL A 359 -11.62 -16.79 -8.87
N ASP A 360 -11.80 -16.26 -10.08
CA ASP A 360 -10.69 -15.78 -10.90
C ASP A 360 -10.16 -14.46 -10.36
N ILE A 361 -8.92 -14.47 -9.87
CA ILE A 361 -8.21 -13.26 -9.44
C ILE A 361 -7.18 -12.85 -10.50
N SER A 362 -6.98 -11.54 -10.63
CA SER A 362 -5.94 -10.96 -11.48
C SER A 362 -4.60 -10.97 -10.74
N TYR A 363 -3.99 -12.15 -10.63
CA TYR A 363 -2.64 -12.32 -10.10
C TYR A 363 -1.67 -12.62 -11.24
N HIS A 364 -0.56 -11.88 -11.28
CA HIS A 364 0.51 -12.09 -12.25
C HIS A 364 1.69 -12.74 -11.51
N PRO A 365 1.79 -14.08 -11.50
CA PRO A 365 2.98 -14.73 -10.95
C PRO A 365 4.19 -14.23 -11.74
N LEU A 366 5.20 -13.75 -11.02
CA LEU A 366 6.51 -13.46 -11.60
C LEU A 366 6.99 -14.77 -12.24
N ALA A 367 7.13 -14.77 -13.56
CA ALA A 367 7.57 -15.97 -14.28
C ALA A 367 8.88 -16.47 -13.66
N ASP A 368 8.90 -17.77 -13.31
CA ASP A 368 10.08 -18.46 -12.79
C ASP A 368 11.33 -18.10 -13.60
N GLY A 369 12.40 -17.82 -12.86
CA GLY A 369 13.67 -17.36 -13.42
C GLY A 369 14.24 -18.32 -14.47
N ARG A 370 14.19 -17.90 -15.73
CA ARG A 370 15.21 -18.20 -16.74
C ARG A 370 15.11 -17.27 -17.94
N ALA A 371 15.53 -16.03 -17.71
CA ALA A 371 16.10 -15.16 -18.74
C ALA A 371 17.03 -14.15 -18.03
N GLU A 372 18.18 -14.63 -17.56
CA GLU A 372 19.35 -13.77 -17.48
C GLU A 372 19.76 -13.42 -18.92
N ASP A 373 19.11 -12.40 -19.48
CA ASP A 373 19.68 -11.47 -20.46
C ASP A 373 18.61 -10.45 -20.83
N GLY A 374 18.85 -9.19 -20.46
CA GLY A 374 17.96 -8.08 -20.79
C GLY A 374 17.32 -7.42 -19.57
N ALA A 375 18.09 -7.08 -18.54
CA ALA A 375 17.71 -5.94 -17.73
C ALA A 375 17.58 -4.73 -18.67
N PRO A 376 16.46 -3.97 -18.66
CA PRO A 376 16.52 -2.63 -19.19
C PRO A 376 17.34 -1.84 -18.17
N ASP A 377 18.65 -1.82 -18.38
CA ASP A 377 19.37 -0.60 -18.04
C ASP A 377 18.58 0.54 -18.67
N ILE A 378 18.40 1.61 -17.90
CA ILE A 378 17.96 2.89 -18.45
C ILE A 378 19.16 3.41 -19.26
N LEU A 379 19.50 2.71 -20.33
CA LEU A 379 20.10 3.32 -21.50
C LEU A 379 19.05 4.29 -21.97
N PHE A 380 19.42 5.57 -22.04
CA PHE A 380 18.77 6.50 -22.93
C PHE A 380 18.75 5.84 -24.31
N MET A 381 17.61 5.21 -24.64
CA MET A 381 17.30 4.84 -26.00
C MET A 381 17.23 6.17 -26.72
N ALA A 382 18.34 6.57 -27.36
CA ALA A 382 18.24 7.39 -28.53
C ALA A 382 17.29 6.61 -29.44
N GLU A 383 16.06 7.11 -29.61
CA GLU A 383 15.12 6.53 -30.56
C GLU A 383 15.85 6.45 -31.91
N ASP A 384 16.24 5.25 -32.31
CA ASP A 384 16.65 4.88 -33.67
C ASP A 384 15.42 4.98 -34.58
N ASN A 385 14.91 6.21 -34.72
CA ASN A 385 13.94 6.60 -35.73
C ASN A 385 14.69 6.85 -37.04
N ASP A 386 15.06 5.76 -37.70
CA ASP A 386 15.07 5.53 -39.16
C ASP A 386 15.91 4.26 -39.44
N SER A 387 15.38 3.11 -39.01
CA SER A 387 15.91 1.80 -39.42
C SER A 387 15.46 1.50 -40.86
N ASP A 388 16.17 2.04 -41.84
CA ASP A 388 16.16 1.50 -43.21
C ASP A 388 17.14 0.32 -43.24
N PRO A 389 16.68 -0.95 -43.39
CA PRO A 389 17.50 -2.14 -43.19
C PRO A 389 18.54 -2.41 -44.28
N ASP A 390 18.60 -1.61 -45.35
CA ASP A 390 19.39 -1.87 -46.56
C ASP A 390 20.52 -0.85 -46.86
N ALA A 391 20.94 -0.01 -45.91
CA ALA A 391 22.07 0.91 -46.14
C ALA A 391 23.44 0.25 -45.84
N PRO A 392 24.34 0.07 -46.84
CA PRO A 392 25.65 -0.52 -46.62
C PRO A 392 26.56 0.45 -45.83
N ASP A 393 27.31 -0.13 -44.89
CA ASP A 393 28.45 0.42 -44.14
C ASP A 393 28.20 1.69 -43.28
N ARG A 394 27.81 1.48 -42.01
CA ARG A 394 28.06 2.45 -40.93
C ARG A 394 29.58 2.62 -40.78
N ASN A 395 30.07 3.87 -40.75
CA ASN A 395 31.49 4.28 -40.58
C ASN A 395 32.44 4.03 -41.78
N LEU A 396 32.34 4.87 -42.83
CA LEU A 396 33.35 4.97 -43.90
C LEU A 396 34.74 5.35 -43.34
N ALA A 397 35.81 4.84 -43.95
CA ALA A 397 37.19 5.23 -43.64
C ALA A 397 37.46 6.71 -44.00
N ALA A 398 38.44 7.35 -43.34
CA ALA A 398 38.74 8.77 -43.54
C ALA A 398 39.14 9.10 -45.00
N ALA A 399 39.79 8.14 -45.68
CA ALA A 399 40.18 8.25 -47.08
C ALA A 399 39.00 8.38 -48.05
N ASP A 400 37.87 7.75 -47.72
CA ASP A 400 36.64 7.79 -48.53
C ASP A 400 35.70 8.89 -48.06
N LEU A 401 35.63 9.14 -46.75
CA LEU A 401 34.75 10.16 -46.17
C LEU A 401 35.13 11.59 -46.59
N PHE A 402 36.44 11.89 -46.66
CA PHE A 402 36.95 13.19 -47.05
C PHE A 402 36.49 13.64 -48.46
N PRO A 403 36.67 12.85 -49.54
CA PRO A 403 36.20 13.25 -50.87
C PRO A 403 34.67 13.35 -50.93
N PHE A 404 33.91 12.49 -50.26
CA PHE A 404 32.44 12.61 -50.22
C PHE A 404 31.97 13.90 -49.55
N LEU A 405 32.55 14.29 -48.41
CA LEU A 405 32.21 15.56 -47.75
C LEU A 405 32.64 16.76 -48.59
N ARG A 406 33.83 16.73 -49.18
CA ARG A 406 34.34 17.80 -50.05
C ARG A 406 33.42 18.03 -51.25
N ASP A 407 33.00 16.96 -51.93
CA ASP A 407 32.16 17.07 -53.12
C ASP A 407 30.75 17.60 -52.77
N ARG A 408 30.22 17.26 -51.58
CA ARG A 408 28.93 17.78 -51.08
C ARG A 408 29.00 19.23 -50.60
N LEU A 409 30.13 19.65 -50.04
CA LEU A 409 30.36 21.03 -49.59
C LEU A 409 30.71 21.98 -50.75
N THR A 410 31.24 21.47 -51.87
CA THR A 410 31.60 22.27 -53.06
C THR A 410 30.52 22.35 -54.13
N ALA A 411 29.50 21.48 -54.08
CA ALA A 411 28.37 21.54 -54.99
C ALA A 411 27.63 22.90 -54.88
N ALA A 412 27.28 23.50 -56.02
CA ALA A 412 26.65 24.83 -56.11
C ALA A 412 25.33 24.98 -55.31
N HIS A 413 24.72 23.85 -54.93
CA HIS A 413 23.63 23.76 -53.97
C HIS A 413 23.98 22.75 -52.87
N ALA A 414 24.94 23.07 -52.02
CA ALA A 414 25.24 22.29 -50.82
C ALA A 414 23.96 22.14 -50.00
N SER A 415 23.36 20.95 -50.02
CA SER A 415 22.15 20.65 -49.26
C SER A 415 22.58 20.38 -47.80
N PRO A 416 22.20 21.23 -46.83
CA PRO A 416 22.62 21.05 -45.43
C PRO A 416 22.17 19.70 -44.86
N ARG A 417 21.08 19.13 -45.40
CA ARG A 417 20.51 17.84 -45.02
C ARG A 417 21.41 16.66 -45.40
N ASP A 418 22.08 16.70 -46.55
CA ASP A 418 22.95 15.59 -46.98
C ASP A 418 24.25 15.56 -46.17
N VAL A 419 24.81 16.73 -45.86
CA VAL A 419 25.97 16.86 -44.97
C VAL A 419 25.63 16.39 -43.56
N PHE A 420 24.48 16.82 -43.03
CA PHE A 420 23.96 16.35 -41.75
C PHE A 420 23.81 14.82 -41.71
N ARG A 421 23.17 14.21 -42.72
CA ARG A 421 22.98 12.76 -42.80
C ARG A 421 24.31 12.00 -42.85
N LEU A 422 25.28 12.51 -43.61
CA LEU A 422 26.59 11.88 -43.73
C LEU A 422 27.40 11.96 -42.43
N CYS A 423 27.37 13.11 -41.73
CA CYS A 423 28.01 13.28 -40.42
C CYS A 423 27.32 12.45 -39.33
N CYS A 424 26.00 12.27 -39.37
CA CYS A 424 25.28 11.40 -38.41
C CYS A 424 25.61 9.91 -38.59
N ARG A 425 25.86 9.48 -39.84
CA ARG A 425 26.22 8.08 -40.17
C ARG A 425 27.65 7.70 -39.78
N ASN A 426 28.51 8.68 -39.48
CA ASN A 426 29.91 8.44 -39.10
C ASN A 426 30.14 8.91 -37.65
N ASN A 427 30.29 7.96 -36.73
CA ASN A 427 30.44 8.20 -35.29
C ASN A 427 31.81 7.78 -34.73
N ASN A 428 32.75 7.34 -35.58
CA ASN A 428 34.09 6.94 -35.14
C ASN A 428 34.99 8.17 -34.93
N GLU A 429 35.36 8.43 -33.67
CA GLU A 429 36.18 9.59 -33.28
C GLU A 429 37.52 9.66 -34.02
N ALA A 430 38.19 8.53 -34.24
CA ALA A 430 39.48 8.49 -34.94
C ALA A 430 39.34 8.90 -36.41
N THR A 431 38.31 8.39 -37.08
CA THR A 431 37.99 8.70 -38.48
C THR A 431 37.59 10.16 -38.66
N ILE A 432 36.76 10.70 -37.77
CA ILE A 432 36.33 12.11 -37.79
C ILE A 432 37.55 13.03 -37.64
N LYS A 433 38.43 12.73 -36.68
CA LYS A 433 39.65 13.49 -36.43
C LYS A 433 40.57 13.51 -37.64
N ASP A 434 40.80 12.35 -38.26
CA ASP A 434 41.67 12.25 -39.43
C ASP A 434 41.05 12.92 -40.66
N THR A 435 39.73 12.85 -40.82
CA THR A 435 39.01 13.57 -41.88
C THR A 435 39.11 15.09 -41.71
N ILE A 436 38.93 15.61 -40.50
CA ILE A 436 39.07 17.04 -40.20
C ILE A 436 40.50 17.52 -40.43
N ARG A 437 41.50 16.70 -40.07
CA ARG A 437 42.91 16.99 -40.37
C ARG A 437 43.17 17.06 -41.87
N LEU A 438 42.57 16.19 -42.68
CA LEU A 438 42.70 16.24 -44.14
C LEU A 438 42.13 17.54 -44.72
N PHE A 439 41.02 18.06 -44.17
CA PHE A 439 40.50 19.39 -44.54
C PHE A 439 41.47 20.52 -44.19
N SER A 440 42.22 20.42 -43.08
CA SER A 440 43.20 21.44 -42.71
C SER A 440 44.37 21.58 -43.70
N HIS A 441 44.69 20.53 -44.46
CA HIS A 441 45.79 20.51 -45.42
C HIS A 441 45.38 20.89 -46.85
N SER A 442 44.09 21.14 -47.10
CA SER A 442 43.57 21.50 -48.41
C SER A 442 43.52 23.03 -48.60
N GLU A 443 43.92 23.54 -49.77
CA GLU A 443 43.97 24.98 -50.08
C GLU A 443 42.61 25.70 -49.96
N GLN A 444 41.49 24.96 -50.14
CA GLN A 444 40.12 25.48 -49.98
C GLN A 444 39.45 25.02 -48.68
N GLY A 445 40.19 24.36 -47.79
CA GLY A 445 39.65 23.75 -46.57
C GLY A 445 39.02 24.75 -45.62
N ALA A 446 39.59 25.95 -45.49
CA ALA A 446 39.11 26.94 -44.53
C ALA A 446 37.66 27.39 -44.80
N ALA A 447 37.30 27.64 -46.06
CA ALA A 447 35.93 28.03 -46.44
C ALA A 447 34.93 26.87 -46.26
N MET A 448 35.30 25.65 -46.67
CA MET A 448 34.46 24.46 -46.50
C MET A 448 34.21 24.12 -45.03
N MET A 449 35.21 24.32 -44.18
CA MET A 449 35.09 24.09 -42.74
C MET A 449 34.15 25.11 -42.08
N GLY A 450 34.08 26.34 -42.58
CA GLY A 450 33.08 27.32 -42.14
C GLY A 450 31.65 26.88 -42.45
N THR A 451 31.39 26.38 -43.65
CA THR A 451 30.07 25.87 -44.04
C THR A 451 29.68 24.58 -43.31
N LEU A 452 30.65 23.68 -43.10
CA LEU A 452 30.47 22.47 -42.30
C LEU A 452 30.16 22.81 -40.85
N PHE A 453 30.91 23.75 -40.26
CA PHE A 453 30.65 24.25 -38.91
C PHE A 453 29.26 24.85 -38.79
N GLN A 454 28.85 25.73 -39.70
CA GLN A 454 27.53 26.36 -39.65
C GLN A 454 26.39 25.33 -39.72
N THR A 455 26.56 24.28 -40.55
CA THR A 455 25.56 23.21 -40.69
C THR A 455 25.49 22.35 -39.43
N VAL A 456 26.64 21.91 -38.90
CA VAL A 456 26.70 21.06 -37.70
C VAL A 456 26.25 21.84 -36.46
N ALA A 457 26.72 23.08 -36.28
CA ALA A 457 26.40 23.90 -35.12
C ALA A 457 24.92 24.31 -35.07
N ARG A 458 24.29 24.58 -36.22
CA ARG A 458 22.85 24.88 -36.29
C ARG A 458 21.99 23.68 -35.85
N GLU A 459 22.35 22.49 -36.29
CA GLU A 459 21.60 21.27 -35.92
C GLU A 459 21.86 20.87 -34.46
N VAL A 460 23.10 21.02 -33.96
CA VAL A 460 23.40 20.79 -32.53
C VAL A 460 22.74 21.83 -31.63
N ALA A 461 22.67 23.11 -32.03
CA ALA A 461 21.99 24.14 -31.25
C ALA A 461 20.46 23.91 -31.18
N ARG A 462 19.87 23.30 -32.21
CA ARG A 462 18.44 22.96 -32.26
C ARG A 462 18.07 21.81 -31.34
N ASP A 463 18.94 20.79 -31.24
CA ASP A 463 18.74 19.64 -30.36
C ASP A 463 20.09 19.10 -29.82
N PRO A 464 20.54 19.63 -28.66
CA PRO A 464 21.81 19.23 -28.06
C PRO A 464 21.84 17.79 -27.54
N MET A 465 20.68 17.17 -27.30
CA MET A 465 20.56 15.88 -26.61
C MET A 465 20.48 14.70 -27.57
N ARG A 466 19.94 14.91 -28.78
CA ARG A 466 19.63 13.81 -29.72
C ARG A 466 20.77 13.40 -30.63
N HIS A 467 21.78 14.26 -30.83
CA HIS A 467 22.80 14.06 -31.85
C HIS A 467 24.22 13.91 -31.30
N THR A 468 24.46 12.84 -30.52
CA THR A 468 25.79 12.46 -30.01
C THR A 468 26.88 12.42 -31.11
N PRO A 469 26.63 11.88 -32.32
CA PRO A 469 27.62 11.90 -33.39
C PRO A 469 28.00 13.32 -33.84
N LEU A 470 27.02 14.23 -33.98
CA LEU A 470 27.28 15.61 -34.41
C LEU A 470 27.99 16.44 -33.34
N ALA A 471 27.73 16.17 -32.06
CA ALA A 471 28.49 16.77 -30.97
C ALA A 471 29.98 16.40 -31.04
N LEU A 472 30.32 15.16 -31.44
CA LEU A 472 31.71 14.74 -31.69
C LEU A 472 32.33 15.48 -32.87
N TRP A 473 31.61 15.64 -33.98
CA TRP A 473 32.05 16.47 -35.11
C TRP A 473 32.32 17.90 -34.65
N LEU A 474 31.36 18.53 -33.97
CA LEU A 474 31.45 19.89 -33.47
C LEU A 474 32.67 20.10 -32.54
N LYS A 475 32.90 19.16 -31.62
CA LYS A 475 34.07 19.14 -30.72
C LYS A 475 35.38 19.21 -31.51
N TRP A 476 35.55 18.35 -32.51
CA TRP A 476 36.79 18.32 -33.30
C TRP A 476 36.92 19.50 -34.26
N LEU A 477 35.81 20.02 -34.81
CA LEU A 477 35.81 21.25 -35.61
C LEU A 477 36.29 22.45 -34.78
N LEU A 478 35.75 22.62 -33.58
CA LEU A 478 36.15 23.70 -32.68
C LEU A 478 37.60 23.54 -32.19
N LEU A 479 38.04 22.31 -31.90
CA LEU A 479 39.41 22.06 -31.43
C LEU A 479 40.47 22.27 -32.52
N ALA A 480 40.19 21.86 -33.77
CA ALA A 480 41.13 21.98 -34.88
C ALA A 480 41.10 23.35 -35.59
N HIS A 481 39.91 23.95 -35.71
CA HIS A 481 39.68 25.16 -36.51
C HIS A 481 39.01 26.32 -35.74
N GLY A 482 38.87 26.22 -34.41
CA GLY A 482 38.23 27.27 -33.60
C GLY A 482 38.88 28.65 -33.72
N GLY A 483 40.20 28.71 -33.92
CA GLY A 483 40.92 29.97 -34.14
C GLY A 483 40.63 30.64 -35.50
N TYR A 484 40.19 29.87 -36.50
CA TYR A 484 39.72 30.40 -37.78
C TYR A 484 38.25 30.81 -37.68
N ILE A 485 37.42 29.95 -37.06
CA ILE A 485 35.98 30.19 -36.87
C ILE A 485 35.74 31.46 -36.04
N SER A 486 36.54 31.72 -35.01
CA SER A 486 36.40 32.91 -34.16
C SER A 486 36.71 34.23 -34.87
N ARG A 487 37.39 34.20 -36.02
CA ARG A 487 37.72 35.40 -36.83
C ARG A 487 36.68 35.69 -37.91
N GLN A 488 35.72 34.80 -38.13
CA GLN A 488 34.67 34.97 -39.14
C GLN A 488 33.43 35.64 -38.52
N HIS A 489 33.07 36.82 -39.00
CA HIS A 489 31.90 37.57 -38.53
C HIS A 489 30.58 36.83 -38.81
N ASP A 490 30.51 36.05 -39.90
CA ASP A 490 29.31 35.30 -40.30
C ASP A 490 28.96 34.14 -39.33
N GLN A 491 29.86 33.77 -38.42
CA GLN A 491 29.68 32.66 -37.47
C GLN A 491 29.28 33.13 -36.07
N GLU A 492 29.25 34.44 -35.81
CA GLU A 492 28.98 34.99 -34.47
C GLU A 492 27.58 34.64 -33.97
N GLU A 493 26.56 34.76 -34.83
CA GLU A 493 25.17 34.42 -34.50
C GLU A 493 25.01 32.92 -34.20
N THR A 494 25.70 32.08 -34.96
CA THR A 494 25.67 30.62 -34.77
C THR A 494 26.35 30.22 -33.46
N LEU A 495 27.46 30.88 -33.09
CA LEU A 495 28.13 30.67 -31.81
C LEU A 495 27.30 31.16 -30.61
N ARG A 496 26.56 32.26 -30.78
CA ARG A 496 25.64 32.78 -29.74
C ARG A 496 24.50 31.79 -29.50
N ALA A 497 23.84 31.32 -30.55
CA ALA A 497 22.77 30.32 -30.46
C ALA A 497 23.27 29.01 -29.82
N LEU A 498 24.47 28.57 -30.18
CA LEU A 498 25.08 27.37 -29.60
C LEU A 498 25.37 27.55 -28.09
N LYS A 499 25.91 28.71 -27.69
CA LYS A 499 26.18 29.03 -26.28
C LYS A 499 24.90 29.06 -25.46
N GLU A 500 23.85 29.72 -25.94
CA GLU A 500 22.55 29.78 -25.26
C GLU A 500 21.95 28.38 -25.08
N SER A 501 21.98 27.56 -26.12
CA SER A 501 21.49 26.18 -26.08
C SER A 501 22.26 25.31 -25.07
N PHE A 502 23.58 25.45 -24.99
CA PHE A 502 24.37 24.75 -23.97
C PHE A 502 24.13 25.26 -22.55
N LEU A 503 23.96 26.57 -22.35
CA LEU A 503 23.64 27.13 -21.03
C LEU A 503 22.28 26.63 -20.53
N GLN A 504 21.28 26.54 -21.40
CA GLN A 504 19.98 25.93 -21.08
C GLN A 504 20.12 24.45 -20.69
N GLY A 505 20.94 23.70 -21.42
CA GLY A 505 21.25 22.30 -21.08
C GLY A 505 21.97 22.16 -19.74
N MET A 506 22.92 23.05 -19.44
CA MET A 506 23.65 23.07 -18.16
C MET A 506 22.75 23.43 -16.98
N ASP A 507 21.80 24.35 -17.14
CA ASP A 507 20.83 24.69 -16.09
C ASP A 507 19.85 23.54 -15.78
N MET A 508 19.55 22.70 -16.77
CA MET A 508 18.70 21.52 -16.60
C MET A 508 19.43 20.31 -16.01
N MET A 509 20.77 20.26 -16.12
CA MET A 509 21.59 19.11 -15.68
C MET A 509 21.48 18.80 -14.18
N PRO A 510 21.51 19.78 -13.24
CA PRO A 510 21.30 19.50 -11.82
C PRO A 510 19.93 18.86 -11.52
N LYS A 511 18.88 19.30 -12.23
CA LYS A 511 17.53 18.75 -12.08
C LYS A 511 17.46 17.30 -12.56
N LEU A 512 18.12 16.99 -13.67
CA LEU A 512 18.21 15.62 -14.19
C LEU A 512 19.05 14.71 -13.30
N LEU A 513 20.15 15.19 -12.71
CA LEU A 513 20.96 14.44 -11.75
C LEU A 513 20.18 14.13 -10.47
N ALA A 514 19.41 15.10 -9.96
CA ALA A 514 18.52 14.86 -8.82
C ALA A 514 17.46 13.81 -9.15
N LEU A 515 16.87 13.86 -10.35
CA LEU A 515 15.91 12.86 -10.82
C LEU A 515 16.56 11.48 -10.95
N GLN A 516 17.76 11.40 -11.53
CA GLN A 516 18.54 10.17 -11.63
C GLN A 516 18.83 9.58 -10.25
N GLY A 517 19.23 10.41 -9.28
CA GLY A 517 19.46 9.97 -7.91
C GLY A 517 18.20 9.39 -7.26
N ARG A 518 17.05 10.05 -7.43
CA ARG A 518 15.75 9.53 -6.95
C ARG A 518 15.37 8.22 -7.63
N LEU A 519 15.53 8.12 -8.94
CA LEU A 519 15.22 6.90 -9.70
C LEU A 519 16.17 5.75 -9.32
N GLN A 520 17.45 6.01 -9.13
CA GLN A 520 18.42 5.01 -8.69
C GLN A 520 18.11 4.50 -7.28
N LEU A 521 17.66 5.40 -6.39
CA LEU A 521 17.19 5.03 -5.05
C LEU A 521 15.90 4.20 -5.11
N LEU A 522 14.95 4.54 -5.98
CA LEU A 522 13.75 3.72 -6.17
C LEU A 522 14.09 2.34 -6.76
N LYS A 523 15.04 2.28 -7.70
CA LYS A 523 15.54 1.02 -8.28
C LYS A 523 16.20 0.16 -7.21
N SER A 524 17.09 0.72 -6.38
CA SER A 524 17.74 -0.04 -5.31
C SER A 524 16.75 -0.54 -4.26
N GLN A 525 15.73 0.27 -3.93
CA GLN A 525 14.64 -0.17 -3.05
C GLN A 525 13.81 -1.30 -3.66
N ALA A 526 13.53 -1.25 -4.97
CA ALA A 526 12.84 -2.32 -5.67
C ALA A 526 13.67 -3.61 -5.70
N ASP A 527 14.96 -3.51 -6.03
CA ASP A 527 15.89 -4.64 -6.05
C ASP A 527 16.06 -5.27 -4.66
N LEU A 528 16.08 -4.47 -3.60
CA LEU A 528 16.09 -4.96 -2.22
C LEU A 528 14.81 -5.73 -1.89
N ARG A 529 13.63 -5.20 -2.26
CA ARG A 529 12.36 -5.92 -2.08
C ARG A 529 12.36 -7.25 -2.83
N ASN A 530 12.89 -7.27 -4.05
CA ASN A 530 13.01 -8.48 -4.86
C ASN A 530 13.92 -9.51 -4.18
N LYS A 531 15.09 -9.09 -3.69
CA LYS A 531 16.03 -9.99 -2.98
C LYS A 531 15.48 -10.50 -1.66
N THR A 532 14.80 -9.66 -0.88
CA THR A 532 14.15 -10.10 0.37
C THR A 532 13.01 -11.08 0.10
N ASN A 533 12.25 -10.88 -0.98
CA ASN A 533 11.20 -11.83 -1.37
C ASN A 533 11.79 -13.16 -1.87
N GLN A 534 12.92 -13.15 -2.59
CA GLN A 534 13.61 -14.37 -3.02
C GLN A 534 14.15 -15.17 -1.82
N LEU A 535 14.80 -14.51 -0.87
CA LEU A 535 15.28 -15.16 0.36
C LEU A 535 14.15 -15.76 1.22
N ALA A 536 12.95 -15.17 1.16
CA ALA A 536 11.77 -15.71 1.85
C ALA A 536 11.14 -16.93 1.14
N LEU A 537 11.45 -17.13 -0.15
CA LEU A 537 10.98 -18.30 -0.92
C LEU A 537 12.00 -19.46 -0.83
N ASP A 538 13.29 -19.17 -0.73
CA ASP A 538 14.35 -20.18 -0.58
C ASP A 538 14.37 -20.82 0.83
N GLU A 539 13.79 -20.19 1.86
CA GLU A 539 13.66 -20.78 3.21
C GLU A 539 12.55 -21.85 3.30
N ASP A 540 11.68 -21.99 2.28
CA ASP A 540 10.57 -22.96 2.26
C ASP A 540 10.86 -24.21 1.40
N GLU A 541 11.99 -24.30 0.69
CA GLU A 541 12.37 -25.45 -0.18
C GLU A 541 13.46 -26.39 0.39
N ASP A 542 14.05 -26.11 1.55
CA ASP A 542 15.11 -26.94 2.17
C ASP A 542 14.66 -27.68 3.45
N ASP A 543 13.58 -28.49 3.38
CA ASP A 543 13.21 -29.44 4.46
C ASP A 543 13.33 -30.93 4.05
N ASP A 544 14.13 -31.24 3.01
CA ASP A 544 14.32 -32.60 2.50
C ASP A 544 15.79 -33.03 2.35
N LEU A 545 16.69 -32.71 3.29
CA LEU A 545 18.01 -33.36 3.35
C LEU A 545 18.54 -33.62 4.77
N ALA A 546 17.85 -34.49 5.50
CA ALA A 546 18.42 -35.18 6.65
C ALA A 546 19.44 -36.25 6.18
N GLY A 547 20.73 -35.91 6.22
CA GLY A 547 21.81 -36.91 6.28
C GLY A 547 23.07 -36.58 5.49
N LEU A 548 23.97 -35.79 6.08
CA LEU A 548 25.43 -35.96 5.95
C LEU A 548 26.14 -35.04 6.95
N GLU A 549 26.57 -35.63 8.07
CA GLU A 549 27.59 -35.05 8.93
C GLU A 549 28.95 -35.02 8.20
N ASP A 550 29.75 -34.02 8.58
CA ASP A 550 31.20 -33.90 8.42
C ASP A 550 31.73 -33.36 7.07
N VAL A 551 32.02 -32.06 7.07
CA VAL A 551 33.35 -31.44 6.83
C VAL A 551 33.14 -29.95 6.54
N GLY A 552 33.70 -29.06 7.37
CA GLY A 552 33.90 -27.65 6.97
C GLY A 552 33.64 -26.58 8.04
N MET A 553 34.33 -26.67 9.17
CA MET A 553 34.45 -25.59 10.15
C MET A 553 35.21 -24.40 9.54
N VAL A 554 34.52 -23.38 9.01
CA VAL A 554 35.09 -22.05 8.70
C VAL A 554 34.07 -20.93 9.01
N THR A 555 34.28 -20.31 10.18
CA THR A 555 33.92 -18.92 10.59
C THR A 555 32.50 -18.37 10.32
N LYS A 556 31.61 -18.57 11.30
CA LYS A 556 30.33 -17.82 11.48
C LYS A 556 30.44 -16.62 12.44
N ASN A 557 31.61 -16.00 12.60
CA ASN A 557 31.82 -14.97 13.64
C ASN A 557 32.18 -13.55 13.15
N ASN A 558 31.77 -13.11 11.95
CA ASN A 558 32.10 -11.73 11.53
C ASN A 558 31.11 -10.97 10.62
N ILE A 559 29.82 -11.33 10.59
CA ILE A 559 28.82 -10.59 9.78
C ILE A 559 27.77 -9.87 10.67
N THR A 560 27.92 -9.89 11.99
CA THR A 560 27.01 -9.19 12.92
C THR A 560 27.51 -7.81 13.36
N ALA A 561 28.51 -7.23 12.67
CA ALA A 561 29.18 -6.00 13.12
C ALA A 561 29.28 -4.87 12.06
N PHE A 562 28.66 -5.01 10.89
CA PHE A 562 28.68 -3.97 9.84
C PHE A 562 27.32 -3.34 9.54
N ASP A 563 26.24 -3.74 10.22
CA ASP A 563 24.88 -3.21 9.97
C ASP A 563 24.43 -2.13 10.97
N ASP A 564 25.36 -1.63 11.80
CA ASP A 564 25.08 -0.64 12.86
C ASP A 564 25.65 0.75 12.56
N SER A 565 25.96 1.06 11.29
CA SER A 565 26.44 2.38 10.88
C SER A 565 26.09 2.71 9.43
N VAL A 566 24.80 2.71 9.12
CA VAL A 566 24.28 3.54 8.02
C VAL A 566 23.43 4.62 8.67
N MET A 567 24.10 5.69 9.11
CA MET A 567 23.46 6.96 9.45
C MET A 567 22.73 7.44 8.20
N TYR A 568 21.40 7.31 8.19
CA TYR A 568 20.57 8.03 7.23
C TYR A 568 20.64 9.50 7.60
N ALA A 569 21.48 10.24 6.87
CA ALA A 569 21.42 11.69 6.87
C ALA A 569 20.10 12.10 6.21
N ASN A 570 19.10 12.44 7.02
CA ASN A 570 17.93 13.18 6.59
C ASN A 570 18.38 14.53 6.02
N GLY A 571 18.56 14.59 4.70
CA GLY A 571 18.75 15.83 3.94
C GLY A 571 17.42 16.48 3.57
N GLU A 572 16.52 16.64 4.54
CA GLU A 572 15.27 17.40 4.39
C GLU A 572 15.31 18.57 5.37
N ASN A 573 16.04 19.61 4.98
CA ASN A 573 15.85 21.00 5.39
C ASN A 573 16.80 21.86 4.52
N ASP A 574 16.30 22.29 3.35
CA ASP A 574 16.78 23.52 2.71
C ASP A 574 15.52 24.25 2.23
N ASP A 575 14.96 25.02 3.18
CA ASP A 575 13.97 26.06 2.94
C ASP A 575 14.58 27.09 1.98
N PHE A 576 14.17 27.04 0.70
CA PHE A 576 14.38 28.15 -0.21
C PHE A 576 13.32 29.23 0.06
N GLU A 577 13.51 29.99 1.14
CA GLU A 577 12.88 31.31 1.28
C GLU A 577 13.56 32.27 0.28
N VAL A 578 12.84 32.59 -0.79
CA VAL A 578 13.23 33.66 -1.72
C VAL A 578 12.70 34.98 -1.12
N GLU A 579 13.52 35.63 -0.31
CA GLU A 579 13.21 36.95 0.24
C GLU A 579 13.24 37.99 -0.88
N ALA A 580 12.05 38.53 -1.21
CA ALA A 580 11.86 39.54 -2.23
C ALA A 580 12.42 40.88 -1.75
N GLY A 581 13.14 41.56 -2.64
CA GLY A 581 13.98 42.72 -2.31
C GLY A 581 13.26 43.89 -1.66
N GLU A 582 13.89 44.42 -0.62
CA GLU A 582 13.55 45.68 0.01
C GLU A 582 14.14 46.85 -0.80
N VAL A 583 13.25 47.69 -1.32
CA VAL A 583 13.59 48.90 -2.08
C VAL A 583 14.00 49.99 -1.10
N VAL A 584 15.26 50.39 -1.14
CA VAL A 584 15.79 51.55 -0.40
C VAL A 584 15.10 52.82 -0.90
N ASN A 585 14.27 53.43 -0.06
CA ASN A 585 13.81 54.80 -0.24
C ASN A 585 14.67 55.72 0.63
N GLU A 586 15.65 56.37 0.00
CA GLU A 586 16.26 57.60 0.52
C GLU A 586 15.27 58.76 0.35
N ASN A 587 14.80 59.31 1.47
CA ASN A 587 14.25 60.67 1.67
C ASN A 587 14.00 60.75 3.19
N GLY A 588 14.84 61.34 4.05
CA GLY A 588 15.31 62.71 4.02
C GLY A 588 14.32 63.59 4.79
N GLU A 589 14.55 63.83 6.09
CA GLU A 589 14.15 65.03 6.86
C GLU A 589 14.59 64.95 8.36
N PRO A 590 14.64 66.07 9.13
CA PRO A 590 15.86 66.52 9.77
C PRO A 590 15.83 66.59 11.30
N ASP A 591 16.98 67.00 11.84
CA ASP A 591 17.29 67.37 13.22
C ASP A 591 16.15 67.97 14.07
N ALA A 592 16.00 67.45 15.29
CA ALA A 592 15.45 68.18 16.43
C ALA A 592 16.06 67.68 17.76
N GLU A 593 16.92 68.54 18.33
CA GLU A 593 17.12 68.85 19.76
C GLU A 593 17.09 67.71 20.80
N ASN A 594 18.26 67.40 21.38
CA ASN A 594 18.64 67.87 22.73
C ASN A 594 20.12 67.62 23.03
#